data_AF-A0A7X0P6H7-F1
#
_entry.id   AF-A0A7X0P6H7-F1
#
_cell.length_a   1.000
_cell.length_b   1.000
_cell.length_c   1.000
_cell.angle_alpha   90.00
_cell.angle_beta   90.00
_cell.angle_gamma   90.00
#
_symmetry.space_group_name_H-M   'P 1'
#
loop_
_entity.id
_entity.type
_entity.pdbx_description
1 polymer ?
#
loop_
_entity_poly.entity_id
_entity_poly.type
_entity_poly.pdbx_seq_one_letter_code
_entity_poly.pdbx_strand_id
1 'polypeptide(L)'
;MPIYLEPPACRPGGPDGRGWNRLSLNAHMGQDAAHCALRPRSYGKLYESQDTRRASWPGFAACINENRCDTCPIFNAEPTELRSFTADVLIRIDERGRPWAVNKPEQGWSSSAQLWKWDEIARLSGWKIGARHVDEHGEGFWLHAVGEPVNGTYGKTKES
;
A
#
# COMPACT_ATOMS: atom_id res chain seq x y z
N MET A 1 12.30 -5.28 12.61
CA MET A 1 11.67 -4.26 11.75
C MET A 1 10.35 -3.88 12.41
N PRO A 2 10.09 -2.62 12.79
CA PRO A 2 8.82 -2.27 13.42
C PRO A 2 7.71 -2.38 12.38
N ILE A 3 6.74 -3.25 12.66
CA ILE A 3 5.50 -3.40 11.90
C ILE A 3 4.36 -2.73 12.65
N TYR A 4 4.51 -2.61 13.96
CA TYR A 4 3.59 -1.94 14.86
C TYR A 4 3.84 -0.43 14.83
N LEU A 5 2.81 0.35 14.49
CA LEU A 5 2.84 1.80 14.51
C LEU A 5 1.84 2.29 15.57
N GLU A 6 2.38 2.88 16.64
CA GLU A 6 1.59 3.44 17.73
C GLU A 6 0.82 4.68 17.29
N PRO A 7 -0.44 4.84 17.73
CA PRO A 7 -1.11 6.12 17.61
C PRO A 7 -0.36 7.16 18.46
N PRO A 8 -0.26 8.42 18.00
CA PRO A 8 0.40 9.46 18.76
C PRO A 8 -0.29 9.67 20.12
N ALA A 9 0.50 9.80 21.18
CA ALA A 9 -0.03 10.05 22.52
C ALA A 9 -0.86 11.34 22.54
N CYS A 10 -2.07 11.27 23.14
CA CYS A 10 -2.88 12.44 23.39
C CYS A 10 -2.11 13.40 24.30
N ARG A 11 -1.86 14.63 23.85
CA ARG A 11 -1.16 15.66 24.64
C ARG A 11 -2.21 16.53 25.34
N PRO A 12 -2.30 16.51 26.68
CA PRO A 12 -3.34 17.26 27.40
C PRO A 12 -3.16 18.79 27.38
N GLY A 13 -2.06 19.30 26.80
CA GLY A 13 -1.70 20.73 26.80
C GLY A 13 -2.43 21.62 25.78
N GLY A 14 -3.67 21.30 25.44
CA GLY A 14 -4.53 22.17 24.62
C GLY A 14 -4.82 23.50 25.35
N PRO A 15 -5.20 24.58 24.63
CA PRO A 15 -5.45 25.91 25.20
C PRO A 15 -6.52 25.95 26.31
N ASP A 16 -7.35 24.91 26.41
CA ASP A 16 -8.43 24.76 27.38
C ASP A 16 -8.08 23.83 28.56
N GLY A 17 -6.85 23.30 28.63
CA GLY A 17 -6.42 22.37 29.67
C GLY A 17 -7.15 21.03 29.65
N ARG A 18 -7.93 20.73 28.60
CA ARG A 18 -8.74 19.51 28.45
C ARG A 18 -8.25 18.60 27.31
N GLY A 19 -7.04 18.83 26.81
CA GLY A 19 -6.37 17.94 25.87
C GLY A 19 -6.92 17.92 24.44
N TRP A 20 -7.66 18.95 24.03
CA TRP A 20 -8.03 19.09 22.62
C TRP A 20 -6.82 19.54 21.81
N ASN A 21 -6.23 18.61 21.05
CA ASN A 21 -5.39 18.99 19.91
C ASN A 21 -6.29 19.69 18.90
N ARG A 22 -5.93 20.93 18.53
CA ARG A 22 -6.69 21.85 17.66
C ARG A 22 -6.99 21.35 16.24
N LEU A 23 -6.66 20.10 15.92
CA LEU A 23 -6.86 19.49 14.62
C LEU A 23 -7.69 18.21 14.78
N SER A 24 -8.97 18.36 14.47
CA SER A 24 -9.88 17.35 13.91
C SER A 24 -10.73 16.50 14.87
N LEU A 25 -11.95 16.99 15.11
CA LEU A 25 -13.11 16.24 15.65
C LEU A 25 -13.48 14.98 14.84
N ASN A 26 -12.92 14.80 13.63
CA ASN A 26 -13.14 13.63 12.77
C ASN A 26 -11.86 12.85 12.44
N ALA A 27 -10.68 13.23 12.94
CA ALA A 27 -9.45 12.49 12.68
C ALA A 27 -9.46 11.20 13.50
N HIS A 28 -10.04 11.22 14.70
CA HIS A 28 -9.90 10.11 15.65
C HIS A 28 -10.92 8.96 15.48
N MET A 29 -11.94 9.08 14.60
CA MET A 29 -12.90 7.98 14.40
C MET A 29 -12.22 6.76 13.76
N GLY A 30 -11.85 5.78 14.59
CA GLY A 30 -11.13 4.56 14.19
C GLY A 30 -9.60 4.68 14.14
N GLN A 31 -9.03 5.78 14.65
CA GLN A 31 -7.61 6.13 14.57
C GLN A 31 -6.81 5.96 15.88
N ASP A 32 -7.46 5.51 16.95
CA ASP A 32 -6.82 5.16 18.22
C ASP A 32 -6.28 3.71 18.24
N ALA A 33 -6.43 3.00 17.12
CA ALA A 33 -5.91 1.66 16.92
C ALA A 33 -4.46 1.70 16.42
N ALA A 34 -3.63 0.76 16.89
CA ALA A 34 -2.31 0.58 16.32
C ALA A 34 -2.42 0.17 14.84
N HIS A 35 -1.52 0.69 14.00
CA HIS A 35 -1.51 0.39 12.58
C HIS A 35 -0.40 -0.60 12.19
N CYS A 36 -0.65 -1.40 11.15
CA CYS A 36 0.33 -2.35 10.60
C CYS A 36 1.07 -1.68 9.44
N ALA A 37 2.38 -1.45 9.55
CA ALA A 37 3.22 -0.85 8.49
C ALA A 37 3.22 -1.64 7.17
N LEU A 38 2.76 -2.89 7.19
CA LEU A 38 2.59 -3.74 6.01
C LEU A 38 1.19 -3.64 5.37
N ARG A 39 0.31 -2.77 5.90
CA ARG A 39 -1.05 -2.52 5.39
C ARG A 39 -1.17 -1.12 4.80
N PRO A 40 -0.49 -0.79 3.70
CA PRO A 40 -0.61 0.54 3.11
C PRO A 40 -2.04 0.81 2.64
N ARG A 41 -2.44 2.08 2.63
CA ARG A 41 -3.73 2.53 2.04
C ARG A 41 -3.55 3.55 0.91
N SER A 42 -2.32 3.82 0.52
CA SER A 42 -1.98 4.78 -0.54
C SER A 42 -0.59 4.46 -1.11
N TYR A 43 -0.27 5.03 -2.27
CA TYR A 43 1.05 4.89 -2.90
C TYR A 43 2.21 5.29 -1.97
N GLY A 44 2.09 6.45 -1.29
CA GLY A 44 3.15 6.91 -0.39
C GLY A 44 3.42 5.91 0.74
N LYS A 45 2.35 5.33 1.30
CA LYS A 45 2.47 4.31 2.35
C LYS A 45 2.91 2.96 1.84
N LEU A 46 2.57 2.61 0.59
CA LEU A 46 3.09 1.43 -0.09
C LEU A 46 4.61 1.54 -0.29
N TYR A 47 5.10 2.73 -0.63
CA TYR A 47 6.54 2.96 -0.73
C TYR A 47 7.22 2.89 0.66
N GLU A 48 6.62 3.50 1.69
CA GLU A 48 7.09 3.36 3.08
C GLU A 48 7.06 1.90 3.56
N SER A 49 6.09 1.08 3.12
CA SER A 49 5.99 -0.32 3.55
C SER A 49 7.12 -1.20 3.01
N GLN A 50 7.82 -0.78 1.95
CA GLN A 50 8.99 -1.49 1.42
C GLN A 50 10.20 -1.40 2.37
N ASP A 51 10.27 -0.35 3.19
CA ASP A 51 11.25 -0.18 4.25
C ASP A 51 10.57 0.36 5.50
N THR A 52 10.05 -0.54 6.34
CA THR A 52 9.21 -0.18 7.48
C THR A 52 9.91 0.69 8.53
N ARG A 53 11.24 0.88 8.45
CA ARG A 53 11.96 1.86 9.28
C ARG A 53 11.54 3.30 8.98
N ARG A 54 10.96 3.56 7.80
CA ARG A 54 10.44 4.86 7.37
C ARG A 54 8.94 5.00 7.63
N ALA A 55 8.28 3.91 8.01
CA ALA A 55 6.83 3.90 8.18
C ALA A 55 6.42 4.78 9.36
N SER A 56 5.47 5.68 9.09
CA SER A 56 4.93 6.60 10.09
C SER A 56 3.40 6.59 10.09
N TRP A 57 2.82 6.80 11.27
CA TRP A 57 1.39 7.04 11.44
C TRP A 57 1.02 8.47 10.99
N PRO A 58 -0.16 8.73 10.36
CA PRO A 58 -1.23 7.81 9.94
C PRO A 58 -1.08 7.37 8.47
N GLY A 59 -1.95 6.48 7.98
CA GLY A 59 -2.06 6.14 6.55
C GLY A 59 -1.94 4.65 6.21
N PHE A 60 -1.58 3.85 7.20
CA PHE A 60 -1.70 2.39 7.15
C PHE A 60 -3.07 1.95 7.70
N ALA A 61 -3.48 0.70 7.43
CA ALA A 61 -4.66 0.12 8.06
C ALA A 61 -4.32 -0.38 9.47
N ALA A 62 -5.34 -0.42 10.33
CA ALA A 62 -5.24 -0.95 11.68
C ALA A 62 -4.76 -2.40 11.70
N CYS A 63 -4.13 -2.78 12.81
CA CYS A 63 -3.82 -4.17 13.07
C CYS A 63 -5.09 -4.97 13.31
N ILE A 64 -5.08 -6.22 12.87
CA ILE A 64 -6.20 -7.15 13.04
C ILE A 64 -6.05 -7.82 14.42
N ASN A 65 -7.14 -8.33 15.00
CA ASN A 65 -7.17 -9.02 16.30
C ASN A 65 -6.68 -8.16 17.48
N GLU A 66 -7.44 -7.13 17.84
CA GLU A 66 -7.19 -6.33 19.08
C GLU A 66 -5.85 -5.60 19.08
N ASN A 67 -5.48 -4.95 17.95
CA ASN A 67 -4.23 -4.20 17.80
C ASN A 67 -2.93 -5.03 17.84
N ARG A 68 -3.01 -6.36 17.75
CA ARG A 68 -1.85 -7.26 17.72
C ARG A 68 -1.21 -7.34 16.33
N CYS A 69 -0.23 -6.48 16.08
CA CYS A 69 0.43 -6.40 14.77
C CYS A 69 1.40 -7.57 14.48
N ASP A 70 1.81 -8.32 15.49
CA ASP A 70 2.49 -9.62 15.35
C ASP A 70 1.60 -10.67 14.68
N THR A 71 0.28 -10.55 14.86
CA THR A 71 -0.72 -11.37 14.16
C THR A 71 -1.22 -10.73 12.86
N CYS A 72 -0.57 -9.66 12.38
CA CYS A 72 -0.94 -9.02 11.12
C CYS A 72 -0.84 -10.08 10.01
N PRO A 73 -1.96 -10.46 9.35
CA PRO A 73 -1.99 -11.62 8.46
C PRO A 73 -1.01 -11.49 7.29
N ILE A 74 -0.65 -10.25 6.93
CA ILE A 74 0.32 -9.94 5.88
C ILE A 74 1.74 -10.34 6.25
N PHE A 75 2.10 -10.31 7.54
CA PHE A 75 3.45 -10.66 7.97
C PHE A 75 3.79 -12.13 7.69
N ASN A 76 2.81 -13.02 7.80
CA ASN A 76 2.97 -14.46 7.60
C ASN A 76 2.33 -14.98 6.31
N ALA A 77 1.68 -14.11 5.52
CA ALA A 77 1.04 -14.54 4.29
C ALA A 77 2.06 -14.75 3.17
N GLU A 78 1.78 -15.73 2.32
CA GLU A 78 2.58 -16.01 1.13
C GLU A 78 2.69 -14.76 0.23
N PRO A 79 3.82 -14.58 -0.48
CA PRO A 79 3.94 -13.53 -1.49
C PRO A 79 2.81 -13.62 -2.51
N THR A 80 2.36 -12.47 -3.00
CA THR A 80 1.32 -12.45 -4.04
C THR A 80 1.98 -12.47 -5.42
N GLU A 81 1.51 -13.35 -6.30
CA GLU A 81 1.98 -13.40 -7.69
C GLU A 81 1.11 -12.51 -8.59
N LEU A 82 1.76 -11.66 -9.38
CA LEU A 82 1.17 -11.00 -10.54
C LEU A 82 1.90 -11.51 -11.78
N ARG A 83 1.17 -12.06 -12.75
CA ARG A 83 1.73 -12.50 -14.02
C ARG A 83 1.37 -11.52 -15.12
N SER A 84 2.37 -11.10 -15.89
CA SER A 84 2.17 -10.22 -17.05
C SER A 84 2.98 -10.68 -18.24
N PHE A 85 2.51 -10.40 -19.45
CA PHE A 85 3.28 -10.58 -20.69
C PHE A 85 4.27 -9.43 -20.93
N THR A 86 4.14 -8.33 -20.18
CA THR A 86 5.01 -7.15 -20.26
C THR A 86 5.87 -7.03 -19.01
N ALA A 87 7.06 -6.46 -19.17
CA ALA A 87 7.96 -6.17 -18.05
C ALA A 87 7.47 -4.99 -17.19
N ASP A 88 6.63 -4.12 -17.77
CA ASP A 88 6.05 -2.96 -17.10
C ASP A 88 4.54 -3.10 -17.01
N VAL A 89 3.99 -2.88 -15.82
CA VAL A 89 2.55 -2.88 -15.56
C VAL A 89 2.18 -1.57 -14.86
N LEU A 90 1.22 -0.84 -15.41
CA LEU A 90 0.70 0.36 -14.76
C LEU A 90 -0.37 -0.02 -13.74
N ILE A 91 -0.22 0.49 -12.52
CA ILE A 91 -1.26 0.48 -11.50
C ILE A 91 -1.91 1.86 -11.46
N ARG A 92 -3.17 1.97 -11.89
CA ARG A 92 -3.96 3.21 -11.79
C ARG A 92 -4.69 3.28 -10.46
N ILE A 93 -4.85 4.48 -9.91
CA ILE A 93 -5.57 4.71 -8.66
C ILE A 93 -6.88 5.41 -9.01
N ASP A 94 -8.01 4.78 -8.66
CA ASP A 94 -9.32 5.39 -8.91
C ASP A 94 -9.63 6.53 -7.92
N GLU A 95 -10.73 7.24 -8.14
CA GLU A 95 -11.16 8.36 -7.29
C GLU A 95 -11.40 7.96 -5.82
N ARG A 96 -11.58 6.66 -5.55
CA ARG A 96 -11.76 6.12 -4.19
C ARG A 96 -10.44 5.64 -3.58
N GLY A 97 -9.32 5.87 -4.25
CA GLY A 97 -7.99 5.46 -3.80
C GLY A 97 -7.71 3.96 -3.98
N ARG A 98 -8.46 3.26 -4.84
CA ARG A 98 -8.28 1.82 -5.07
C ARG A 98 -7.33 1.57 -6.25
N PRO A 99 -6.37 0.65 -6.12
CA PRO A 99 -5.41 0.38 -7.18
C PRO A 99 -5.93 -0.65 -8.19
N TRP A 100 -5.74 -0.36 -9.48
CA TRP A 100 -6.17 -1.17 -10.61
C TRP A 100 -4.98 -1.47 -11.52
N ALA A 101 -4.66 -2.74 -11.71
CA ALA A 101 -3.67 -3.15 -12.71
C ALA A 101 -4.30 -3.09 -14.10
N VAL A 102 -3.75 -2.25 -14.98
CA VAL A 102 -4.25 -2.06 -16.34
C VAL A 102 -3.33 -2.73 -17.36
N ASN A 103 -3.91 -3.37 -18.38
CA ASN A 103 -3.14 -4.05 -19.42
C ASN A 103 -2.75 -3.12 -20.59
N LYS A 104 -3.47 -2.02 -20.78
CA LYS A 104 -3.30 -1.05 -21.87
C LYS A 104 -3.36 0.38 -21.32
N PRO A 105 -2.26 0.90 -20.77
CA PRO A 105 -2.19 2.22 -20.14
C PRO A 105 -2.78 3.35 -20.99
N GLU A 106 -2.57 3.31 -22.30
CA GLU A 106 -2.98 4.29 -23.31
C GLU A 106 -4.50 4.36 -23.55
N GLN A 107 -5.24 3.34 -23.12
CA GLN A 107 -6.70 3.32 -23.22
C GLN A 107 -7.37 3.85 -21.93
N GLY A 108 -6.58 4.27 -20.94
CA GLY A 108 -7.09 4.79 -19.68
C GLY A 108 -8.02 3.79 -18.97
N TRP A 109 -9.16 4.29 -18.47
CA TRP A 109 -10.17 3.48 -17.77
C TRP A 109 -11.00 2.57 -18.68
N SER A 110 -10.83 2.64 -20.00
CA SER A 110 -11.49 1.73 -20.95
C SER A 110 -10.70 0.43 -21.19
N SER A 111 -9.45 0.38 -20.72
CA SER A 111 -8.61 -0.82 -20.71
C SER A 111 -9.20 -1.93 -19.82
N SER A 112 -8.93 -3.19 -20.17
CA SER A 112 -9.19 -4.28 -19.23
C SER A 112 -8.31 -4.10 -17.99
N ALA A 113 -8.96 -3.99 -16.84
CA ALA A 113 -8.31 -3.71 -15.57
C ALA A 113 -8.72 -4.72 -14.51
N GLN A 114 -7.79 -5.08 -13.63
CA GLN A 114 -8.05 -5.91 -12.46
C GLN A 114 -7.90 -5.07 -11.19
N LEU A 115 -8.88 -5.14 -10.30
CA LEU A 115 -8.79 -4.50 -8.99
C LEU A 115 -7.82 -5.28 -8.09
N TRP A 116 -6.94 -4.55 -7.42
CA TRP A 116 -6.00 -5.08 -6.45
C TRP A 116 -6.21 -4.43 -5.09
N LYS A 117 -5.75 -5.10 -4.03
CA LYS A 117 -5.64 -4.45 -2.72
C LYS A 117 -4.20 -3.98 -2.48
N TRP A 118 -4.07 -2.90 -1.72
CA TRP A 118 -2.77 -2.32 -1.38
C TRP A 118 -1.86 -3.30 -0.64
N ASP A 119 -2.41 -4.17 0.20
CA ASP A 119 -1.70 -5.23 0.93
C ASP A 119 -1.26 -6.42 0.06
N GLU A 120 -1.93 -6.66 -1.06
CA GLU A 120 -1.49 -7.62 -2.08
C GLU A 120 -0.31 -7.03 -2.86
N ILE A 121 -0.41 -5.75 -3.26
CA ILE A 121 0.67 -5.04 -3.97
C ILE A 121 1.93 -4.95 -3.11
N ALA A 122 1.78 -4.67 -1.81
CA ALA A 122 2.91 -4.59 -0.87
C ALA A 122 3.72 -5.89 -0.75
N ARG A 123 3.13 -7.03 -1.12
CA ARG A 123 3.71 -8.37 -1.04
C ARG A 123 4.00 -8.99 -2.41
N LEU A 124 3.97 -8.20 -3.48
CA LEU A 124 4.25 -8.73 -4.82
C LEU A 124 5.66 -9.30 -4.92
N SER A 125 5.75 -10.56 -5.34
CA SER A 125 7.03 -11.19 -5.68
C SER A 125 7.39 -10.93 -7.13
N GLY A 126 8.68 -10.71 -7.42
CA GLY A 126 9.15 -10.55 -8.81
C GLY A 126 8.81 -9.20 -9.44
N TRP A 127 8.38 -8.21 -8.65
CA TRP A 127 8.06 -6.86 -9.09
C TRP A 127 8.72 -5.81 -8.19
N LYS A 128 9.15 -4.71 -8.80
CA LYS A 128 9.68 -3.53 -8.12
C LYS A 128 8.69 -2.38 -8.29
N ILE A 129 8.39 -1.72 -7.19
CA ILE A 129 7.52 -0.54 -7.17
C ILE A 129 8.29 0.65 -7.75
N GLY A 130 7.76 1.19 -8.84
CA GLY A 130 8.32 2.31 -9.58
C GLY A 130 7.87 3.68 -9.07
N ALA A 131 8.21 4.70 -9.85
CA ALA A 131 7.83 6.07 -9.59
C ALA A 131 6.31 6.29 -9.76
N ARG A 132 5.79 7.31 -9.07
CA ARG A 132 4.44 7.81 -9.30
C ARG A 132 4.33 8.30 -10.74
N HIS A 133 3.19 8.01 -11.35
CA HIS A 133 2.84 8.35 -12.73
C HIS A 133 1.54 9.16 -12.73
N VAL A 134 1.45 10.18 -13.58
CA VAL A 134 0.25 11.00 -13.77
C VAL A 134 0.11 11.28 -15.25
N ASP A 135 -1.07 11.02 -15.80
CA ASP A 135 -1.42 11.29 -17.19
C ASP A 135 -2.85 11.83 -17.31
N GLU A 136 -3.34 12.00 -18.54
CA GLU A 136 -4.70 12.49 -18.82
C GLU A 136 -5.82 11.60 -18.25
N HIS A 137 -5.51 10.36 -17.88
CA HIS A 137 -6.47 9.41 -17.31
C HIS A 137 -6.39 9.35 -15.78
N GLY A 138 -5.48 10.09 -15.15
CA GLY A 138 -5.37 10.25 -13.72
C GLY A 138 -4.03 9.78 -13.16
N GLU A 139 -4.04 9.40 -11.88
CA GLU A 139 -2.84 9.04 -11.14
C GLU A 139 -2.61 7.52 -11.11
N GLY A 140 -1.34 7.13 -10.97
CA GLY A 140 -0.92 5.76 -10.85
C GLY A 140 0.55 5.63 -10.47
N PHE A 141 1.09 4.43 -10.66
CA PHE A 141 2.51 4.14 -10.56
C PHE A 141 2.85 2.87 -11.33
N TRP A 142 4.09 2.77 -11.78
CA TRP A 142 4.56 1.61 -12.51
C TRP A 142 5.04 0.50 -11.59
N LEU A 143 4.83 -0.74 -12.01
CA LEU A 143 5.54 -1.92 -11.51
C LEU A 143 6.50 -2.38 -12.59
N HIS A 144 7.73 -2.67 -12.20
CA HIS A 144 8.79 -3.16 -13.08
C HIS A 144 9.15 -4.58 -12.70
N ALA A 145 9.18 -5.49 -13.67
CA ALA A 145 9.55 -6.87 -13.44
C ALA A 145 10.99 -6.99 -12.92
N VAL A 146 11.20 -7.85 -11.93
CA VAL A 146 12.51 -8.18 -11.38
C VAL A 146 12.98 -9.47 -12.03
N GLY A 147 13.62 -9.34 -13.19
CA GLY A 147 14.20 -10.46 -13.94
C GLY A 147 13.52 -10.76 -15.27
N GLU A 148 14.03 -11.81 -15.91
CA GLU A 148 13.59 -12.27 -17.23
C GLU A 148 12.27 -13.04 -17.18
N PRO A 149 11.48 -13.04 -18.27
CA PRO A 149 10.22 -13.77 -18.31
C PRO A 149 10.45 -15.29 -18.25
N VAL A 150 9.61 -15.98 -17.49
CA VAL A 150 9.54 -17.46 -17.44
C VAL A 150 8.33 -17.88 -18.26
N ASN A 151 8.54 -18.73 -19.27
CA ASN A 151 7.48 -19.17 -20.20
C ASN A 151 6.70 -18.00 -20.84
N GLY A 152 7.40 -16.91 -21.18
CA GLY A 152 6.81 -15.72 -21.81
C GLY A 152 6.04 -14.80 -20.85
N THR A 153 6.11 -15.03 -19.54
CA THR A 153 5.48 -14.17 -18.52
C THR A 153 6.46 -13.68 -17.47
N TYR A 154 6.34 -12.41 -17.10
CA TYR A 154 7.06 -11.76 -16.00
C TYR A 154 6.34 -11.95 -14.66
N GLY A 155 7.06 -11.72 -13.56
CA GLY A 155 6.51 -11.74 -12.20
C GLY A 155 6.58 -13.08 -11.49
N LYS A 156 7.28 -14.07 -12.06
CA LYS A 156 7.70 -15.28 -11.35
C LYS A 156 9.09 -15.09 -10.77
N THR A 157 9.25 -15.31 -9.47
CA THR A 157 10.55 -15.61 -8.88
C THR A 157 10.96 -17.02 -9.28
N LYS A 158 12.21 -17.21 -9.74
CA LYS A 158 12.75 -18.56 -9.97
C LYS A 158 12.62 -19.35 -8.67
N GLU A 159 11.85 -20.43 -8.67
CA GLU A 159 11.89 -21.42 -7.60
C GLU A 159 13.35 -21.86 -7.45
N SER A 160 13.94 -21.58 -6.28
CA SER A 160 15.30 -21.99 -5.92
C SER A 160 15.26 -23.33 -5.21
#